data_AF-A0A7J4B926-F1
#
_entry.id   AF-A0A7J4B926-F1
#
_cell.length_a   1.000
_cell.length_b   1.000
_cell.length_c   1.000
_cell.angle_alpha   90.00
_cell.angle_beta   90.00
_cell.angle_gamma   90.00
#
_symmetry.space_group_name_H-M   'P 1'
#
loop_
_entity.id
_entity.type
_entity.pdbx_description
1 polymer ?
#
loop_
_entity_poly.entity_id
_entity_poly.type
_entity_poly.pdbx_seq_one_letter_code
_entity_poly.pdbx_strand_id
1 'polypeptide(L)' 'MALNLGDAVVKYVVRAKIEVAGVVEKPDIIGAIFGQTEGLFSPEYDLRELQDKGRIGRITVEVKQSDSKTVGEIIIPSNL' A
#
# COMPACT_ATOMS: atom_id res chain seq x y z
N MET A 1 2.81 7.89 -19.06
CA MET A 1 2.63 6.43 -18.88
C MET A 1 1.36 6.27 -18.05
N ALA A 2 0.26 5.82 -18.64
CA ALA A 2 -1.01 5.70 -17.94
C ALA A 2 -0.97 4.45 -17.04
N LEU A 3 -1.23 4.62 -15.73
CA LEU A 3 -1.46 3.49 -14.85
C LEU A 3 -2.79 2.85 -15.25
N ASN A 4 -2.73 1.65 -15.86
CA ASN A 4 -3.90 0.83 -16.13
C ASN A 4 -4.34 0.20 -14.80
N LEU A 5 -5.44 0.70 -14.23
CA LEU A 5 -5.89 0.39 -12.87
C LEU A 5 -6.97 -0.70 -12.79
N GLY A 6 -7.34 -1.33 -13.92
CA GLY A 6 -8.41 -2.34 -13.98
C GLY A 6 -9.82 -1.73 -13.85
N ASP A 7 -10.85 -2.47 -14.24
CA ASP A 7 -12.25 -2.02 -14.39
C ASP A 7 -12.98 -1.57 -13.09
N ALA A 8 -12.27 -1.39 -11.98
CA ALA A 8 -12.82 -0.74 -10.80
C ALA A 8 -12.70 0.79 -10.96
N VAL A 9 -13.83 1.51 -10.88
CA VAL A 9 -13.83 2.99 -10.89
C VAL A 9 -13.02 3.52 -9.70
N VAL A 10 -11.79 3.95 -9.96
CA VAL A 10 -10.92 4.57 -8.95
C VAL A 10 -11.41 5.98 -8.69
N LYS A 11 -11.91 6.25 -7.48
CA LYS A 11 -12.32 7.60 -7.04
C LYS A 11 -11.18 8.36 -6.38
N TYR A 12 -10.36 7.64 -5.62
CA TYR A 12 -9.28 8.19 -4.81
C TYR A 12 -7.98 7.40 -5.00
N VAL A 13 -6.86 8.08 -4.80
CA VAL A 13 -5.53 7.45 -4.80
C VAL A 13 -4.80 7.90 -3.54
N VAL A 14 -4.58 6.97 -2.62
CA VAL A 14 -3.72 7.21 -1.47
C VAL A 14 -2.27 7.14 -1.94
N ARG A 15 -1.49 8.16 -1.63
CA ARG A 15 -0.04 8.21 -1.87
C ARG A 15 0.66 8.41 -0.53
N ALA A 16 1.57 7.50 -0.20
CA ALA A 16 2.41 7.62 0.98
C ALA A 16 3.87 7.44 0.59
N LYS A 17 4.76 8.02 1.40
CA LYS A 17 6.21 7.81 1.29
C LYS A 17 6.66 6.92 2.44
N ILE A 18 7.61 6.06 2.16
CA ILE A 18 8.27 5.25 3.18
C ILE A 18 9.76 5.57 3.21
N GLU A 19 10.30 5.60 4.42
CA GLU A 19 11.71 5.77 4.69
C GLU A 19 12.09 4.81 5.81
N VAL A 20 13.11 3.99 5.58
CA VAL A 20 13.62 3.03 6.55
C VAL A 20 15.13 3.18 6.66
N ALA A 21 15.63 3.28 7.90
CA ALA A 21 17.04 3.13 8.21
C ALA A 21 17.37 1.63 8.18
N GLY A 22 17.95 1.20 7.07
CA GLY A 22 18.26 -0.20 6.79
C GLY A 22 17.83 -0.63 5.40
N VAL A 23 18.26 -1.84 5.05
CA VAL A 23 17.85 -2.54 3.83
C VAL A 23 16.59 -3.32 4.14
N VAL A 24 15.50 -3.02 3.43
CA VAL A 24 14.24 -3.78 3.50
C VAL A 24 13.72 -4.04 2.10
N GLU A 25 13.02 -5.16 1.92
CA GLU A 25 12.42 -5.52 0.65
C GLU A 25 10.94 -5.14 0.59
N LYS A 26 10.39 -5.15 -0.62
CA LYS A 26 8.96 -4.88 -0.85
C LYS A 26 8.03 -5.77 -0.01
N PRO A 27 8.25 -7.10 0.14
CA PRO A 27 7.40 -7.95 0.98
C PRO A 27 7.39 -7.52 2.45
N ASP A 28 8.52 -7.06 3.00
CA ASP A 28 8.62 -6.59 4.38
C ASP A 28 7.75 -5.34 4.60
N ILE A 29 7.80 -4.41 3.64
CA ILE A 29 7.00 -3.18 3.68
C ILE A 29 5.50 -3.49 3.59
N ILE A 30 5.11 -4.39 2.68
CA ILE A 30 3.72 -4.84 2.57
C ILE A 30 3.27 -5.49 3.87
N GLY A 31 4.10 -6.38 4.44
CA GLY A 31 3.86 -7.03 5.73
C GLY A 31 3.68 -6.01 6.85
N ALA A 32 4.54 -5.00 6.91
CA ALA A 32 4.45 -3.92 7.89
C ALA A 32 3.17 -3.09 7.73
N ILE A 33 2.76 -2.74 6.50
CA ILE A 33 1.50 -2.02 6.27
C ILE A 33 0.32 -2.81 6.85
N PHE A 34 0.18 -4.08 6.46
CA PHE A 34 -0.93 -4.90 6.94
C PHE A 34 -0.85 -5.15 8.45
N GLY A 35 0.33 -5.51 8.96
CA GLY A 35 0.52 -5.80 10.39
C GLY A 35 0.33 -4.59 11.29
N GLN A 36 0.66 -3.37 10.82
CA GLN A 36 0.40 -2.15 11.58
C GLN A 36 -1.08 -1.72 11.54
N THR A 37 -1.83 -2.07 10.48
CA THR A 37 -3.26 -1.72 10.40
C THR A 37 -4.20 -2.75 11.00
N GLU A 38 -3.72 -3.98 11.19
CA GLU A 38 -4.52 -5.08 11.71
C GLU A 38 -5.11 -4.72 13.08
N GLY A 39 -6.44 -4.79 13.18
CA GLY A 39 -7.17 -4.52 14.43
C GLY A 39 -7.21 -3.05 14.89
N LEU A 40 -6.69 -2.09 14.12
CA LEU A 40 -6.79 -0.67 14.47
C LEU A 40 -8.23 -0.14 14.43
N PHE A 41 -9.05 -0.68 13.52
CA PHE A 41 -10.44 -0.29 13.31
C PHE A 41 -11.35 -1.53 13.30
N SER A 42 -12.66 -1.30 13.20
CA SER A 42 -13.62 -2.38 12.98
C SER A 42 -13.28 -3.19 11.72
N PRO A 43 -13.63 -4.48 11.66
CA PRO A 43 -13.25 -5.37 10.55
C PRO A 43 -13.65 -4.86 9.16
N GLU A 44 -14.71 -4.07 9.03
CA GLU A 44 -15.11 -3.49 7.74
C GLU A 44 -14.11 -2.46 7.17
N TYR A 45 -13.19 -1.94 8.01
CA TYR A 45 -12.14 -1.00 7.63
C TYR A 45 -10.74 -1.62 7.62
N ASP A 46 -10.61 -2.93 7.83
CA ASP A 46 -9.34 -3.63 7.68
C ASP A 46 -8.87 -3.62 6.22
N LEU A 47 -7.58 -3.40 5.97
CA LEU A 47 -7.06 -3.27 4.60
C LEU A 47 -7.22 -4.56 3.78
N ARG A 48 -7.13 -5.74 4.40
CA ARG A 48 -7.34 -7.02 3.69
C ARG A 48 -8.80 -7.16 3.31
N GLU A 49 -9.71 -6.88 4.25
CA GLU A 49 -11.16 -6.90 4.02
C GLU A 49 -11.59 -5.89 2.95
N LEU A 50 -11.01 -4.68 2.96
CA LEU A 50 -11.27 -3.66 1.95
C LEU A 50 -10.76 -4.09 0.57
N GLN A 51 -9.61 -4.77 0.50
CA GLN A 51 -9.07 -5.27 -0.75
C GLN A 51 -9.91 -6.44 -1.30
N ASP A 52 -10.34 -7.35 -0.44
CA ASP A 52 -11.18 -8.50 -0.80
C ASP A 52 -12.57 -8.07 -1.29
N LYS A 53 -13.15 -7.03 -0.66
CA LYS A 53 -14.41 -6.39 -1.09
C LYS A 53 -14.27 -5.47 -2.31
N GLY A 54 -13.07 -5.34 -2.88
CA GLY A 54 -12.79 -4.45 -4.02
C GLY A 54 -12.99 -2.97 -3.71
N ARG A 55 -12.90 -2.57 -2.44
CA ARG A 55 -12.99 -1.18 -1.97
C ARG A 55 -11.67 -0.41 -2.13
N ILE A 56 -10.57 -1.15 -2.01
CA ILE A 56 -9.23 -0.68 -2.38
C ILE A 56 -8.63 -1.61 -3.43
N GLY A 57 -7.76 -1.05 -4.27
CA GLY A 57 -6.99 -1.80 -5.25
C GLY A 57 -5.75 -2.49 -4.65
N ARG A 58 -4.88 -2.99 -5.54
CA ARG A 58 -3.59 -3.53 -5.14
C ARG A 58 -2.71 -2.43 -4.51
N ILE A 59 -2.20 -2.70 -3.32
CA ILE A 59 -1.19 -1.86 -2.68
C ILE A 59 0.11 -2.01 -3.48
N THR A 60 0.49 -0.96 -4.18
CA THR A 60 1.71 -0.92 -4.97
C THR A 60 2.78 -0.23 -4.16
N VAL A 61 3.95 -0.85 -4.09
CA VAL A 61 5.13 -0.31 -3.42
C VAL A 61 6.27 -0.32 -4.41
N GLU A 62 6.90 0.83 -4.57
CA GLU A 62 8.15 1.02 -5.30
C GLU A 62 9.21 1.49 -4.32
N VAL A 63 10.38 0.85 -4.34
CA VAL A 63 11.48 1.17 -3.44
C VAL A 63 12.77 1.39 -4.21
N LYS A 64 13.61 2.26 -3.67
CA LYS A 64 14.99 2.43 -4.04
C LYS A 64 15.83 2.27 -2.78
N GLN A 65 16.87 1.46 -2.89
CA GLN A 65 17.88 1.29 -1.86
C GLN A 65 19.11 2.09 -2.25
N SER A 66 19.64 2.86 -1.30
CA SER A 66 20.95 3.49 -1.40
C SER A 66 21.64 3.36 -0.06
N ASP A 67 22.89 2.88 -0.07
CA ASP A 67 23.71 2.68 1.12
C ASP A 67 23.02 1.81 2.18
N SER A 68 22.62 2.44 3.29
CA SER A 68 21.96 1.84 4.46
C SER A 68 20.55 2.41 4.66
N LYS A 69 19.92 2.90 3.58
CA LYS A 69 18.59 3.49 3.62
C LYS A 69 17.72 2.97 2.49
N THR A 70 16.47 2.67 2.83
CA THR A 70 15.43 2.36 1.85
C THR A 70 14.43 3.50 1.81
N VAL A 71 14.17 4.03 0.62
CA VAL A 71 13.11 5.02 0.39
C VAL A 71 12.14 4.49 -0.66
N GLY A 72 10.87 4.82 -0.53
CA GLY A 72 9.87 4.33 -1.47
C GLY A 72 8.58 5.14 -1.50
N GLU A 73 7.77 4.82 -2.49
CA GLU A 73 6.40 5.31 -2.63
C GLU A 73 5.41 4.15 -2.55
N ILE A 74 4.30 4.40 -1.86
CA ILE A 74 3.18 3.49 -1.70
C ILE A 74 1.97 4.13 -2.40
N ILE A 75 1.31 3.38 -3.27
CA ILE A 75 0.11 3.80 -4.00
C ILE A 75 -1.00 2.80 -3.73
N ILE A 76 -2.15 3.31 -3.25
CA ILE A 76 -3.35 2.50 -2.99
C ILE A 76 -4.54 3.17 -3.70
N PRO A 77 -5.05 2.59 -4.80
CA PRO A 77 -6.30 3.03 -5.41
C PRO A 77 -7.49 2.72 -4.48
N SER A 78 -8.50 3.56 -4.47
CA SER A 78 -9.74 3.33 -3.69
C SER A 78 -10.97 3.85 -4.42
N ASN A 79 -12.11 3.20 -4.17
CA ASN A 79 -13.43 3.61 -4.66
C ASN A 79 -14.42 3.93 -3.51
N LEU A 80 -13.93 3.98 -2.27
CA LEU A 80 -14.69 4.40 -1.11
C LEU A 80 -15.31 5.79 -1.30
#